data_AF-A0A2L1UVZ6-F1
#
_entry.id   AF-A0A2L1UVZ6-F1
#
_cell.length_a   1.000
_cell.length_b   1.000
_cell.length_c   1.000
_cell.angle_alpha   90.00
_cell.angle_beta   90.00
_cell.angle_gamma   90.00
#
_symmetry.space_group_name_H-M   'P 1'
#
loop_
_entity.id
_entity.type
_entity.pdbx_description
1 polymer ?
#
loop_
_entity_poly.entity_id
_entity_poly.type
_entity_poly.pdbx_seq_one_letter_code
_entity_poly.pdbx_strand_id
1 'polypeptide(L)'
;MCEEIKILRISFFFFAVVIISIAIFSGWRFCKKNNINFNSVDGMFEMYGYVFSFKDKAFSILMLLCIYGGALLGLVVIGISFWAESKGCTFPKKYN
;
A
#
# COMPACT_ATOMS: atom_id res chain seq x y z
N MET A 1 17.10 13.83 14.22
CA MET A 1 17.26 12.46 13.69
C MET A 1 16.19 11.48 14.15
N CYS A 2 16.15 11.01 15.41
CA CYS A 2 15.15 9.99 15.79
C CYS A 2 13.69 10.49 15.72
N GLU A 3 13.44 11.75 16.09
CA GLU A 3 12.10 12.37 15.94
C GLU A 3 11.71 12.57 14.48
N GLU A 4 12.65 12.97 13.61
CA GLU A 4 12.42 13.12 12.17
C GLU A 4 12.05 11.79 11.53
N ILE A 5 12.74 10.70 11.89
CA ILE A 5 12.43 9.34 11.42
C ILE A 5 11.06 8.89 11.93
N LYS A 6 10.68 9.25 13.16
CA LYS A 6 9.36 8.97 13.71
C LYS A 6 8.26 9.72 12.94
N ILE A 7 8.44 11.01 12.67
CA ILE A 7 7.51 11.83 11.88
C ILE A 7 7.40 11.26 10.45
N LEU A 8 8.52 10.91 9.84
CA LEU A 8 8.58 10.30 8.51
C LEU A 8 7.76 9.00 8.44
N ARG A 9 7.92 8.09 9.42
CA ARG A 9 7.14 6.84 9.49
C ARG A 9 5.65 7.09 9.64
N ILE A 10 5.26 8.06 10.48
CA ILE A 10 3.85 8.43 10.67
C ILE A 10 3.27 9.03 9.38
N SER A 11 4.03 9.93 8.73
CA SER A 11 3.62 10.53 7.44
C SER A 11 3.45 9.47 6.36
N PHE A 12 4.40 8.53 6.22
CA PHE A 12 4.27 7.40 5.30
C PHE A 12 3.07 6.51 5.60
N PHE A 13 2.76 6.28 6.88
CA PHE A 13 1.58 5.52 7.28
C PHE A 13 0.29 6.19 6.78
N PHE A 14 0.12 7.50 7.03
CA PHE A 14 -1.07 8.22 6.54
C PHE A 14 -1.14 8.25 5.02
N PHE A 15 -0.01 8.46 4.35
CA PHE A 15 0.06 8.43 2.89
C PHE A 15 -0.35 7.06 2.32
N ALA A 16 0.14 5.97 2.92
CA ALA A 16 -0.23 4.61 2.54
C ALA A 16 -1.73 4.35 2.75
N VAL A 17 -2.30 4.78 3.90
CA VAL A 17 -3.73 4.64 4.19
C VAL A 17 -4.58 5.35 3.12
N VAL A 18 -4.19 6.55 2.71
CA VAL A 18 -4.90 7.31 1.66
C VAL A 18 -4.85 6.57 0.32
N ILE A 19 -3.67 6.12 -0.13
CA ILE A 19 -3.52 5.40 -1.40
C ILE A 19 -4.31 4.09 -1.39
N ILE A 20 -4.22 3.31 -0.31
CA ILE A 20 -4.94 2.04 -0.17
C ILE A 20 -6.45 2.30 -0.21
N SER A 21 -6.95 3.33 0.47
CA SER A 21 -8.37 3.69 0.45
C SER A 21 -8.86 4.05 -0.95
N ILE A 22 -8.06 4.82 -1.70
CA ILE A 22 -8.35 5.18 -3.10
C ILE A 22 -8.33 3.92 -3.98
N ALA A 23 -7.35 3.03 -3.79
CA ALA A 23 -7.24 1.79 -4.56
C ALA A 23 -8.44 0.85 -4.31
N ILE A 24 -8.85 0.68 -3.06
CA ILE A 24 -10.04 -0.12 -2.70
C ILE A 24 -11.30 0.49 -3.31
N PHE A 25 -11.49 1.80 -3.21
CA PHE A 25 -12.66 2.47 -3.77
C PHE A 25 -12.71 2.35 -5.30
N SER A 26 -11.59 2.57 -5.98
CA SER A 26 -11.46 2.40 -7.43
C SER A 26 -11.65 0.94 -7.85
N GLY A 27 -11.10 -0.02 -7.10
CA GLY A 27 -11.27 -1.46 -7.34
C GLY A 27 -12.72 -1.89 -7.19
N TRP A 28 -13.39 -1.44 -6.13
CA TRP A 28 -14.81 -1.68 -5.92
C TRP A 28 -15.66 -1.11 -7.07
N ARG A 29 -15.40 0.15 -7.47
CA ARG A 29 -16.10 0.78 -8.59
C ARG A 29 -15.87 0.03 -9.91
N PHE A 30 -14.64 -0.40 -10.18
CA PHE A 30 -14.28 -1.16 -11.37
C PHE A 30 -14.95 -2.53 -11.39
N CYS A 31 -14.91 -3.27 -10.28
CA CYS A 31 -15.54 -4.58 -10.17
C CYS A 31 -17.05 -4.50 -10.33
N LYS A 32 -17.69 -3.49 -9.70
CA LYS A 32 -19.13 -3.24 -9.85
C LYS A 32 -19.52 -2.93 -11.30
N LYS A 33 -18.70 -2.19 -12.04
CA LYS A 33 -18.94 -1.87 -13.47
C LYS A 33 -18.84 -3.11 -14.36
N ASN A 34 -17.98 -4.07 -14.02
CA ASN A 34 -17.71 -5.26 -14.83
C ASN A 34 -18.41 -6.53 -14.32
N ASN A 35 -19.33 -6.42 -13.35
CA ASN A 35 -19.99 -7.58 -12.70
C ASN A 35 -19.02 -8.60 -12.08
N ILE A 36 -17.85 -8.14 -11.62
CA ILE A 36 -16.85 -8.99 -10.96
C ILE A 36 -17.13 -9.03 -9.46
N ASN A 37 -17.11 -10.22 -8.86
CA ASN A 37 -17.25 -10.39 -7.42
C ASN A 37 -15.93 -10.08 -6.70
N PHE A 38 -15.78 -8.86 -6.19
CA PHE A 38 -14.57 -8.41 -5.49
C PHE A 38 -14.24 -9.22 -4.21
N ASN A 39 -15.26 -9.83 -3.58
CA ASN A 39 -15.08 -10.58 -2.34
C ASN A 39 -14.72 -12.06 -2.57
N SER A 40 -14.68 -12.53 -3.83
CA SER A 40 -14.24 -13.89 -4.15
C SER A 40 -12.82 -13.92 -4.69
N VAL A 41 -12.12 -15.01 -4.42
CA VAL A 41 -10.75 -15.25 -4.93
C VAL A 41 -10.73 -15.24 -6.46
N ASP A 42 -11.71 -15.89 -7.09
CA ASP A 42 -11.84 -15.92 -8.56
C ASP A 42 -12.06 -14.52 -9.14
N GLY A 43 -12.90 -13.70 -8.51
CA GLY A 43 -13.15 -12.33 -8.96
C GLY A 43 -11.95 -11.41 -8.72
N MET A 44 -11.15 -11.66 -7.67
CA MET A 44 -9.87 -10.99 -7.50
C MET A 44 -8.89 -11.36 -8.62
N PHE A 45 -8.75 -12.64 -8.96
CA PHE A 45 -7.89 -13.08 -10.07
C PHE A 45 -8.34 -12.49 -11.42
N GLU A 46 -9.65 -12.44 -11.65
CA GLU A 46 -10.21 -11.81 -12.83
C GLU A 46 -9.85 -10.32 -12.88
N MET A 47 -10.09 -9.57 -11.79
CA MET A 47 -9.69 -8.17 -11.66
C MET A 47 -8.19 -7.98 -11.91
N TYR A 48 -7.33 -8.86 -11.37
CA TYR A 48 -5.90 -8.83 -11.62
C TYR A 48 -5.55 -9.05 -13.10
N GLY A 49 -6.25 -9.96 -13.78
CA GLY A 49 -6.14 -10.12 -15.23
C GLY A 49 -6.42 -8.81 -15.97
N TYR A 50 -7.45 -8.06 -15.56
CA TYR A 50 -7.73 -6.72 -16.12
C TYR A 50 -6.60 -5.73 -15.85
N VAL A 51 -6.06 -5.70 -14.62
CA VAL A 51 -4.93 -4.84 -14.21
C VAL A 51 -3.69 -5.11 -15.08
N PHE A 52 -3.30 -6.38 -15.23
CA PHE A 52 -2.12 -6.75 -16.01
C PHE A 52 -2.32 -6.63 -17.52
N SER A 53 -3.58 -6.67 -18.00
CA SER A 53 -3.91 -6.38 -19.40
C SER A 53 -3.94 -4.89 -19.73
N PHE A 54 -3.80 -4.00 -18.75
CA PHE A 54 -3.86 -2.54 -18.90
C PHE A 54 -5.11 -2.02 -19.63
N LYS A 55 -6.25 -2.73 -19.52
CA LYS A 55 -7.53 -2.34 -20.15
C LYS A 55 -8.00 -0.96 -19.70
N ASP A 56 -7.83 -0.65 -18.42
CA ASP A 56 -7.94 0.71 -17.89
C ASP A 56 -6.57 1.11 -17.33
N LYS A 57 -5.82 1.91 -18.09
CA LYS A 57 -4.44 2.27 -17.74
C LYS A 57 -4.35 2.97 -16.38
N ALA A 58 -5.29 3.87 -16.08
CA ALA A 58 -5.26 4.65 -14.84
C ALA A 58 -5.52 3.73 -13.63
N PHE A 59 -6.54 2.87 -13.73
CA PHE A 59 -6.82 1.87 -12.69
C PHE A 59 -5.67 0.88 -12.52
N SER A 60 -5.10 0.41 -13.64
CA SER A 60 -4.01 -0.57 -13.62
C SER A 60 -2.76 0.00 -12.96
N ILE A 61 -2.37 1.24 -13.31
CA ILE A 61 -1.25 1.94 -12.68
C ILE A 61 -1.52 2.15 -11.19
N LEU A 62 -2.73 2.57 -10.80
CA LEU A 62 -3.10 2.75 -9.40
C LEU A 62 -2.94 1.45 -8.60
N MET A 63 -3.45 0.33 -9.12
CA MET A 63 -3.36 -0.98 -8.46
C MET A 63 -1.92 -1.48 -8.35
N LEU A 64 -1.14 -1.35 -9.43
CA LEU A 64 0.28 -1.73 -9.44
C LEU A 64 1.09 -0.87 -8.47
N LEU A 65 0.85 0.44 -8.43
CA LEU A 65 1.49 1.36 -7.48
C LEU A 65 1.10 1.00 -6.04
N CYS A 66 -0.15 0.65 -5.79
CA CYS A 66 -0.58 0.26 -4.46
C CYS A 66 0.10 -1.04 -3.98
N ILE A 67 0.25 -2.03 -4.87
CA ILE A 67 0.84 -3.34 -4.52
C ILE A 67 2.36 -3.25 -4.43
N TYR A 68 3.02 -2.86 -5.52
CA TYR A 68 4.48 -2.82 -5.59
C TYR A 68 5.05 -1.60 -4.87
N GLY A 69 4.39 -0.44 -4.98
CA GLY A 69 4.79 0.75 -4.23
C GLY A 69 4.54 0.57 -2.73
N GLY A 70 3.46 -0.11 -2.33
CA GLY A 70 3.23 -0.50 -0.93
C GLY A 70 4.31 -1.42 -0.39
N ALA A 71 4.67 -2.47 -1.14
CA ALA A 71 5.76 -3.37 -0.77
C ALA A 71 7.12 -2.65 -0.67
N LEU A 72 7.43 -1.78 -1.63
CA LEU A 72 8.65 -0.97 -1.63
C LEU A 72 8.69 -0.03 -0.42
N LEU A 73 7.59 0.67 -0.12
CA LEU A 73 7.48 1.52 1.06
C LEU A 73 7.69 0.72 2.35
N GLY A 74 7.15 -0.50 2.43
CA GLY A 74 7.37 -1.40 3.57
C GLY A 74 8.85 -1.72 3.76
N LEU A 75 9.56 -2.09 2.68
CA LEU A 75 11.01 -2.35 2.73
C LEU A 75 11.82 -1.12 3.15
N VAL A 76 11.47 0.06 2.62
CA VAL A 76 12.11 1.33 2.99
C VAL A 76 11.92 1.62 4.49
N VAL A 77 10.70 1.46 5.00
CA VAL A 77 10.42 1.68 6.43
C VAL A 77 11.18 0.69 7.31
N ILE A 78 11.28 -0.57 6.90
CA ILE A 78 12.06 -1.60 7.61
C ILE A 78 13.55 -1.21 7.62
N GLY A 79 14.11 -0.87 6.46
CA GLY A 79 15.53 -0.48 6.35
C GLY A 79 15.88 0.75 7.18
N ILE A 80 15.04 1.80 7.13
CA ILE A 80 15.23 3.00 7.94
C ILE A 80 15.08 2.67 9.44
N SER A 81 14.19 1.76 9.81
CA SER A 81 14.01 1.34 11.21
C SER A 81 15.25 0.63 11.75
N PHE A 82 15.80 -0.34 11.01
CA PHE A 82 17.05 -1.02 11.40
C PHE A 82 18.23 -0.06 11.46
N TRP A 83 18.33 0.86 10.49
CA TRP A 83 19.38 1.87 10.50
C TRP A 83 19.27 2.80 11.71
N ALA A 84 18.06 3.22 12.07
CA ALA A 84 17.81 4.05 13.25
C ALA A 84 18.13 3.32 14.56
N GLU A 85 17.79 2.03 14.67
CA GLU A 85 18.18 1.19 15.81
C GLU A 85 19.71 1.10 15.96
N SER A 86 20.44 0.96 14.85
CA SER A 86 21.93 0.96 14.86
C SER A 86 22.55 2.27 15.37
N LYS A 87 21.81 3.37 15.31
CA LYS A 87 22.20 4.70 15.79
C LYS A 87 21.72 4.99 17.22
N GLY A 88 21.11 4.01 17.89
CA GLY A 88 20.61 4.15 19.26
C GLY A 88 19.22 4.79 19.37
N CYS A 89 18.48 4.94 18.26
CA CYS A 89 17.08 5.38 18.32
C CYS A 89 16.20 4.26 18.88
N THR A 90 15.57 4.49 20.03
CA THR A 90 14.56 3.60 20.59
C THR A 90 13.17 4.02 20.11
N PHE A 91 12.51 3.14 19.36
CA PHE A 91 11.09 3.32 19.05
C PHE A 91 10.28 2.67 20.17
N PRO A 92 9.50 3.43 20.95
CA PRO A 92 8.72 2.85 22.04
C PRO A 92 7.69 1.88 21.45
N LYS A 93 7.92 0.58 21.65
CA LYS A 93 6.88 -0.44 21.51
C LYS A 93 5.93 -0.22 22.70
N LYS A 94 4.85 0.54 22.51
CA LYS A 94 3.76 0.56 23.49
C LYS A 94 3.05 -0.80 23.46
N TYR A 95 3.67 -1.80 24.06
CA TYR A 95 3.01 -2.96 24.63
C TYR A 95 3.27 -2.85 26.13
N ASN A 96 2.32 -2.28 26.85
CA ASN A 96 2.23 -2.29 28.30
C ASN A 96 0.84 -2.82 28.63
#